data_AF-S8DPJ0-F1
#
_entry.id   AF-S8DPJ0-F1
#
_cell.length_a   1.000
_cell.length_b   1.000
_cell.length_c   1.000
_cell.angle_alpha   90.00
_cell.angle_beta   90.00
_cell.angle_gamma   90.00
#
_symmetry.space_group_name_H-M   'P 1'
#
loop_
_entity.id
_entity.type
_entity.pdbx_description
1 polymer ?
#
loop_
_entity_poly.entity_id
_entity_poly.type
_entity_poly.pdbx_seq_one_letter_code
_entity_poly.pdbx_strand_id
1 'polypeptide(L)'
;MAFYPNMERYLSIQQGCLHSYSMDHDWRTELEALSEHLTNSQSPTLVPKAQFGDPEAILDLAIRYLSGCSMRCQSNEGALTALDCLITPEYESYVGGAISETMKAQAHSCAAKAYFEKFFTPQSERSHLEADERRWSRPETVAFGFGQSPVEYLLLAAHHANASVELGLISPITILVGTKLRQIGGELGVDIEQTAKRGKRLLPLWRAVSRRLAEMHAEERKRQQKVDKNPSDYKAILRACGGRCPPDLKPHYCSTECQRKDWPRHKAICKPHSGRKVTQMSAEDKAKALQVFELAEVDHEDVQEQGDSDIELDVGVGEEVPSGPGRTIDVPVFGIPGGSVQITSNSMSPEMMKEVRDAITKLSIQGRSPS
;
A
#
# COMPACT_ATOMS: atom_id res chain seq x y z
N MET A 1 1.70 26.28 20.51
CA MET A 1 2.00 25.65 19.22
C MET A 1 2.27 26.75 18.19
N ALA A 2 3.49 26.82 17.66
CA ALA A 2 3.81 27.74 16.57
C ALA A 2 3.29 27.19 15.24
N PHE A 3 2.76 28.06 14.37
CA PHE A 3 2.28 27.65 13.06
C PHE A 3 3.32 27.95 11.99
N TYR A 4 3.64 26.95 11.18
CA TYR A 4 4.58 27.08 10.06
C TYR A 4 3.84 26.94 8.72
N PRO A 5 4.15 27.77 7.72
CA PRO A 5 3.62 27.57 6.36
C PRO A 5 3.90 26.15 5.86
N ASN A 6 2.90 25.50 5.25
CA ASN A 6 2.96 24.14 4.71
C ASN A 6 3.23 23.01 5.72
N MET A 7 3.07 23.26 7.03
CA MET A 7 3.29 22.25 8.08
C MET A 7 2.40 21.00 7.92
N GLU A 8 1.13 21.17 7.55
CA GLU A 8 0.23 20.05 7.27
C GLU A 8 0.73 19.18 6.11
N ARG A 9 1.32 19.80 5.09
CA ARG A 9 1.91 19.07 3.96
C ARG A 9 3.16 18.31 4.38
N TYR A 10 3.99 18.90 5.25
CA TYR A 10 5.13 18.23 5.85
C TYR A 10 4.69 16.99 6.61
N LEU A 11 3.69 17.12 7.50
CA LEU A 11 3.16 15.99 8.25
C LEU A 11 2.59 14.90 7.33
N SER A 12 1.81 15.29 6.31
CA SER A 12 1.29 14.35 5.33
C SER A 12 2.38 13.59 4.58
N ILE A 13 3.52 14.22 4.27
CA ILE A 13 4.67 13.55 3.66
C ILE A 13 5.33 12.60 4.65
N GLN A 14 5.47 12.98 5.93
CA GLN A 14 5.99 12.08 6.97
C GLN A 14 5.12 10.83 7.09
N GLN A 15 3.82 10.98 7.28
CA GLN A 15 2.88 9.85 7.35
C GLN A 15 2.91 9.00 6.06
N GLY A 16 2.97 9.67 4.92
CA GLY A 16 2.95 9.02 3.61
C GLY A 16 4.23 8.28 3.23
N CYS A 17 5.38 8.63 3.82
CA CYS A 17 6.69 8.15 3.38
C CYS A 17 7.53 7.49 4.48
N LEU A 18 7.35 7.87 5.74
CA LEU A 18 8.22 7.41 6.84
C LEU A 18 7.64 6.23 7.63
N HIS A 19 6.36 5.93 7.42
CA HIS A 19 5.61 4.95 8.20
C HIS A 19 4.93 3.92 7.30
N SER A 20 4.66 2.74 7.87
CA SER A 20 3.86 1.70 7.20
C SER A 20 2.44 2.21 6.94
N TYR A 21 1.82 1.81 5.83
CA TYR A 21 0.42 2.16 5.52
C TYR A 21 -0.58 1.62 6.56
N SER A 22 -0.17 0.64 7.36
CA SER A 22 -0.98 0.02 8.40
C SER A 22 -0.94 0.77 9.73
N MET A 23 -0.10 1.80 9.86
CA MET A 23 0.03 2.56 11.09
C MET A 23 -1.10 3.58 11.21
N ASP A 24 -1.80 3.58 12.34
CA ASP A 24 -2.77 4.60 12.66
C ASP A 24 -2.06 5.86 13.16
N HIS A 25 -2.54 7.02 12.72
CA HIS A 25 -1.95 8.31 13.02
C HIS A 25 -2.93 9.18 13.82
N ASP A 26 -2.48 9.69 14.97
CA ASP A 26 -3.20 10.76 15.67
C ASP A 26 -2.70 12.11 15.14
N TRP A 27 -3.39 12.60 14.11
CA TRP A 27 -3.05 13.84 13.42
C TRP A 27 -2.88 15.03 14.37
N ARG A 28 -3.66 15.11 15.47
CA ARG A 28 -3.59 16.26 16.38
C ARG A 28 -2.30 16.23 17.18
N THR A 29 -2.02 15.08 17.80
CA THR A 29 -0.81 14.86 18.61
C THR A 29 0.46 15.01 17.76
N GLU A 30 0.46 14.45 16.55
CA GLU A 30 1.60 14.55 15.65
C GLU A 30 1.83 15.98 15.13
N LEU A 31 0.77 16.75 14.89
CA LEU A 31 0.90 18.14 14.46
C LEU A 31 1.47 19.04 15.56
N GLU A 32 1.12 18.77 16.83
CA GLU A 32 1.70 19.46 17.99
C GLU A 32 3.19 19.12 18.14
N ALA A 33 3.56 17.85 18.05
CA ALA A 33 4.96 17.40 18.08
C ALA A 33 5.78 17.98 16.91
N LEU A 34 5.20 18.05 15.72
CA LEU A 34 5.85 18.64 14.56
C LEU A 34 6.11 20.15 14.74
N SER A 35 5.18 20.88 15.32
CA SER A 35 5.36 22.30 15.64
C SER A 35 6.56 22.53 16.56
N GLU A 36 6.72 21.67 17.58
CA GLU A 36 7.89 21.70 18.47
C GLU A 36 9.18 21.34 17.72
N HIS A 37 9.18 20.28 16.93
CA HIS A 37 10.32 19.88 16.09
C HIS A 37 10.79 21.01 15.17
N LEU A 38 9.86 21.66 14.45
CA LEU A 38 10.17 22.77 13.55
C LEU A 38 10.69 24.02 14.30
N THR A 39 10.24 24.21 15.55
CA THR A 39 10.75 25.28 16.43
C THR A 39 12.20 25.03 16.82
N ASN A 40 12.53 23.79 17.16
CA ASN A 40 13.86 23.37 17.63
C ASN A 40 14.87 23.18 16.49
N SER A 41 14.38 22.75 15.32
CA SER A 41 15.20 22.39 14.15
C SER A 41 15.02 23.42 13.03
N GLN A 42 15.46 24.67 13.26
CA GLN A 42 15.32 25.72 12.25
C GLN A 42 16.33 25.55 11.10
N SER A 43 16.00 26.05 9.90
CA SER A 43 16.84 25.91 8.71
C SER A 43 18.32 26.31 8.89
N PRO A 44 18.68 27.39 9.63
CA PRO A 44 20.08 27.73 9.89
C PRO A 44 20.87 26.65 10.66
N THR A 45 20.18 25.82 11.44
CA THR A 45 20.79 24.70 12.19
C THR A 45 20.72 23.38 11.43
N LEU A 46 19.63 23.16 10.68
CA LEU A 46 19.39 21.92 9.95
C LEU A 46 20.32 21.76 8.73
N VAL A 47 20.46 22.83 7.93
CA VAL A 47 21.23 22.75 6.67
C VAL A 47 22.70 22.40 6.92
N PRO A 48 23.43 23.01 7.88
CA PRO A 48 24.79 22.59 8.19
C PRO A 48 24.88 21.13 8.63
N LYS A 49 23.98 20.64 9.49
CA LYS A 49 23.97 19.23 9.90
C LYS A 49 23.83 18.30 8.70
N ALA A 50 22.89 18.59 7.80
CA ALA A 50 22.71 17.80 6.58
C ALA A 50 23.97 17.84 5.67
N GLN A 51 24.62 19.00 5.55
CA GLN A 51 25.89 19.15 4.81
C GLN A 51 27.05 18.37 5.43
N PHE A 52 27.05 18.19 6.76
CA PHE A 52 28.02 17.37 7.48
C PHE A 52 27.66 15.88 7.49
N GLY A 53 26.65 15.45 6.72
CA GLY A 53 26.32 14.04 6.57
C GLY A 53 25.43 13.46 7.66
N ASP A 54 24.79 14.30 8.50
CA ASP A 54 23.80 13.83 9.48
C ASP A 54 22.56 13.28 8.73
N PRO A 55 22.30 11.96 8.81
CA PRO A 55 21.29 11.33 7.97
C PRO A 55 19.85 11.71 8.35
N GLU A 56 19.59 11.99 9.63
CA GLU A 56 18.28 12.49 10.08
C GLU A 56 18.04 13.91 9.57
N ALA A 57 19.08 14.75 9.62
CA ALA A 57 19.00 16.11 9.09
C ALA A 57 18.82 16.13 7.56
N ILE A 58 19.48 15.22 6.83
CA ILE A 58 19.29 15.04 5.38
C ILE A 58 17.84 14.66 5.06
N LEU A 59 17.28 13.69 5.79
CA LEU A 59 15.91 13.24 5.58
C LEU A 59 14.89 14.34 5.92
N ASP A 60 15.05 15.05 7.03
CA ASP A 60 14.21 16.22 7.38
C ASP A 60 14.30 17.29 6.27
N LEU A 61 15.51 17.63 5.82
CA LEU A 61 15.72 18.60 4.75
C LEU A 61 15.01 18.19 3.45
N ALA A 62 15.05 16.91 3.07
CA ALA A 62 14.32 16.40 1.91
C ALA A 62 12.80 16.58 2.05
N ILE A 63 12.23 16.30 3.22
CA ILE A 63 10.79 16.48 3.49
C ILE A 63 10.41 17.97 3.46
N ARG A 64 11.30 18.86 3.93
CA ARG A 64 11.10 20.32 3.81
C ARG A 64 11.07 20.77 2.36
N TYR A 65 11.95 20.23 1.51
CA TYR A 65 11.90 20.49 0.07
C TYR A 65 10.61 19.97 -0.58
N LEU A 66 10.16 18.76 -0.24
CA LEU A 66 8.92 18.18 -0.77
C LEU A 66 7.65 18.91 -0.29
N SER A 67 7.65 19.43 0.93
CA SER A 67 6.51 20.14 1.50
C SER A 67 6.51 21.64 1.20
N GLY A 68 7.69 22.21 0.96
CA GLY A 68 7.91 23.66 1.01
C GLY A 68 7.81 24.25 2.42
N CYS A 69 7.81 23.42 3.48
CA CYS A 69 7.73 23.89 4.87
C CYS A 69 9.09 24.41 5.32
N SER A 70 9.14 25.64 5.83
CA SER A 70 10.38 26.33 6.21
C SER A 70 11.40 26.50 5.07
N MET A 71 10.94 26.40 3.82
CA MET A 71 11.72 26.61 2.60
C MET A 71 11.15 27.78 1.79
N ARG A 72 11.99 28.38 0.95
CA ARG A 72 11.54 29.47 0.06
C ARG A 72 10.48 29.00 -0.96
N CYS A 73 10.60 27.77 -1.42
CA CYS A 73 9.67 27.13 -2.32
C CYS A 73 9.74 25.61 -2.16
N GLN A 74 8.68 24.92 -2.57
CA GLN A 74 8.71 23.48 -2.79
C GLN A 74 9.70 23.18 -3.94
N SER A 75 10.45 22.07 -3.84
CA SER A 75 11.36 21.61 -4.89
C SER A 75 11.51 20.09 -4.84
N ASN A 76 11.07 19.41 -5.89
CA ASN A 76 11.22 17.95 -5.98
C ASN A 76 12.69 17.59 -6.22
N GLU A 77 13.41 18.39 -7.01
CA GLU A 77 14.82 18.15 -7.29
C GLU A 77 15.70 18.44 -6.08
N GLY A 78 15.41 19.47 -5.30
CA GLY A 78 16.11 19.72 -4.04
C GLY A 78 15.95 18.59 -3.03
N ALA A 79 14.76 17.98 -2.99
CA ALA A 79 14.54 16.78 -2.19
C ALA A 79 15.37 15.59 -2.71
N LEU A 80 15.33 15.33 -4.01
CA LEU A 80 16.10 14.24 -4.63
C LEU A 80 17.61 14.42 -4.45
N THR A 81 18.14 15.63 -4.61
CA THR A 81 19.55 15.95 -4.37
C THR A 81 19.95 15.69 -2.92
N ALA A 82 19.10 16.03 -1.94
CA ALA A 82 19.37 15.70 -0.54
C ALA A 82 19.36 14.18 -0.31
N LEU A 83 18.40 13.47 -0.90
CA LEU A 83 18.24 12.02 -0.74
C LEU A 83 19.37 11.20 -1.39
N ASP A 84 20.03 11.71 -2.44
CA ASP A 84 21.16 11.04 -3.09
C ASP A 84 22.28 10.66 -2.11
N CYS A 85 22.55 11.51 -1.12
CA CYS A 85 23.52 11.20 -0.07
C CYS A 85 23.16 9.92 0.69
N LEU A 86 21.89 9.52 0.75
CA LEU A 86 21.42 8.34 1.48
C LEU A 86 21.31 7.10 0.60
N ILE A 87 20.98 7.26 -0.69
CA ILE A 87 20.55 6.14 -1.56
C ILE A 87 21.39 5.92 -2.83
N THR A 88 22.32 6.82 -3.17
CA THR A 88 23.11 6.75 -4.41
C THR A 88 24.60 6.56 -4.06
N PRO A 89 25.13 5.32 -4.10
CA PRO A 89 26.53 5.03 -3.72
C PRO A 89 27.59 5.82 -4.49
N GLU A 90 27.28 6.22 -5.72
CA GLU A 90 28.18 6.99 -6.59
C GLU A 90 28.23 8.49 -6.22
N TYR A 91 27.41 8.95 -5.27
CA TYR A 91 27.38 10.34 -4.84
C TYR A 91 28.56 10.68 -3.94
N GLU A 92 29.23 11.82 -4.18
CA GLU A 92 30.47 12.19 -3.47
C GLU A 92 30.30 12.25 -1.94
N SER A 93 29.13 12.67 -1.47
CA SER A 93 28.76 12.74 -0.04
C SER A 93 27.89 11.57 0.41
N TYR A 94 28.06 10.38 -0.19
CA TYR A 94 27.27 9.21 0.17
C TYR A 94 27.55 8.76 1.62
N VAL A 95 26.50 8.79 2.45
CA VAL A 95 26.49 8.31 3.83
C VAL A 95 25.60 7.08 4.01
N GLY A 96 24.96 6.60 2.94
CA GLY A 96 24.06 5.46 2.98
C GLY A 96 24.72 4.16 3.50
N GLY A 97 26.04 4.02 3.43
CA GLY A 97 26.75 2.86 3.99
C GLY A 97 26.61 2.71 5.51
N ALA A 98 26.34 3.81 6.24
CA ALA A 98 26.34 3.85 7.70
C ALA A 98 24.94 3.89 8.34
N ILE A 99 23.87 4.04 7.55
CA ILE A 99 22.50 4.20 8.07
C ILE A 99 21.76 2.86 8.12
N SER A 100 20.71 2.80 8.96
CA SER A 100 19.85 1.62 9.07
C SER A 100 19.07 1.34 7.79
N GLU A 101 18.68 0.08 7.56
CA GLU A 101 17.83 -0.31 6.44
C GLU A 101 16.48 0.42 6.47
N THR A 102 15.92 0.62 7.67
CA THR A 102 14.68 1.40 7.85
C THR A 102 14.83 2.82 7.29
N MET A 103 15.94 3.51 7.60
CA MET A 103 16.16 4.87 7.11
C MET A 103 16.42 4.91 5.60
N LYS A 104 17.11 3.91 5.04
CA LYS A 104 17.21 3.74 3.58
C LYS A 104 15.84 3.57 2.95
N ALA A 105 15.00 2.72 3.53
CA ALA A 105 13.66 2.46 3.04
C ALA A 105 12.82 3.75 3.02
N GLN A 106 12.89 4.54 4.10
CA GLN A 106 12.28 5.86 4.21
C GLN A 106 12.78 6.84 3.14
N ALA A 107 14.10 6.89 2.91
CA ALA A 107 14.70 7.73 1.88
C ALA A 107 14.22 7.35 0.47
N HIS A 108 14.19 6.05 0.15
CA HIS A 108 13.60 5.55 -1.09
C HIS A 108 12.10 5.90 -1.18
N SER A 109 11.35 5.78 -0.10
CA SER A 109 9.94 6.17 -0.08
C SER A 109 9.73 7.67 -0.36
N CYS A 110 10.58 8.55 0.18
CA CYS A 110 10.56 9.98 -0.13
C CYS A 110 10.97 10.28 -1.59
N ALA A 111 11.96 9.57 -2.13
CA ALA A 111 12.33 9.71 -3.55
C ALA A 111 11.18 9.27 -4.47
N ALA A 112 10.50 8.17 -4.13
CA ALA A 112 9.30 7.72 -4.83
C ALA A 112 8.22 8.80 -4.84
N LYS A 113 7.99 9.47 -3.70
CA LYS A 113 7.07 10.61 -3.58
C LYS A 113 7.46 11.76 -4.50
N ALA A 114 8.73 12.17 -4.50
CA ALA A 114 9.25 13.26 -5.33
C ALA A 114 8.96 13.01 -6.82
N TYR A 115 9.37 11.85 -7.33
CA TYR A 115 9.14 11.46 -8.72
C TYR A 115 7.66 11.30 -9.05
N PHE A 116 6.85 10.80 -8.11
CA PHE A 116 5.42 10.68 -8.33
C PHE A 116 4.72 12.04 -8.44
N GLU A 117 5.17 13.06 -7.70
CA GLU A 117 4.69 14.43 -7.88
C GLU A 117 5.12 15.02 -9.24
N LYS A 118 6.34 14.71 -9.71
CA LYS A 118 6.79 15.08 -11.06
C LYS A 118 5.90 14.45 -12.14
N PHE A 119 5.53 13.18 -12.00
CA PHE A 119 4.59 12.50 -12.90
C PHE A 119 3.22 13.19 -12.98
N PHE A 120 2.69 13.67 -11.87
CA PHE A 120 1.39 14.37 -11.83
C PHE A 120 1.46 15.86 -12.17
N THR A 121 2.64 16.40 -12.45
CA THR A 121 2.81 17.83 -12.76
C THR A 121 2.04 18.19 -14.03
N PRO A 122 1.06 19.11 -13.95
CA PRO A 122 0.29 19.55 -15.12
C PRO A 122 1.19 20.14 -16.21
N GLN A 123 0.75 20.07 -17.46
CA GLN A 123 1.51 20.62 -18.60
C GLN A 123 1.85 22.12 -18.41
N SER A 124 0.95 22.90 -17.78
CA SER A 124 1.14 24.33 -17.49
C SER A 124 2.26 24.61 -16.48
N GLU A 125 2.63 23.63 -15.67
CA GLU A 125 3.64 23.78 -14.60
C GLU A 125 4.99 23.14 -14.97
N ARG A 126 5.09 22.46 -16.12
CA ARG A 126 6.32 21.77 -16.52
C ARG A 126 7.52 22.69 -16.74
N SER A 127 7.29 23.93 -17.17
CA SER A 127 8.38 24.91 -17.30
C SER A 127 9.02 25.23 -15.95
N HIS A 128 8.24 25.26 -14.87
CA HIS A 128 8.75 25.41 -13.50
C HIS A 128 9.50 24.17 -13.05
N LEU A 129 9.00 22.98 -13.40
CA LEU A 129 9.69 21.72 -13.10
C LEU A 129 11.06 21.67 -13.79
N GLU A 130 11.13 21.95 -15.09
CA GLU A 130 12.40 22.01 -15.82
C GLU A 130 13.35 23.07 -15.27
N ALA A 131 12.83 24.22 -14.83
CA ALA A 131 13.65 25.24 -14.20
C ALA A 131 14.24 24.76 -12.86
N ASP A 132 13.47 23.99 -12.09
CA ASP A 132 13.95 23.33 -10.87
C ASP A 132 15.06 22.30 -11.19
N GLU A 133 14.84 21.44 -12.19
CA GLU A 133 15.84 20.47 -12.66
C GLU A 133 17.14 21.12 -13.12
N ARG A 134 17.07 22.22 -13.88
CA ARG A 134 18.26 22.98 -14.29
C ARG A 134 18.95 23.63 -13.10
N ARG A 135 18.18 24.16 -12.15
CA ARG A 135 18.73 24.82 -10.94
C ARG A 135 19.57 23.86 -10.10
N TRP A 136 19.09 22.63 -9.92
CA TRP A 136 19.78 21.63 -9.12
C TRP A 136 20.83 20.86 -9.90
N SER A 137 20.64 20.67 -11.21
CA SER A 137 21.59 19.98 -12.10
C SER A 137 22.04 18.63 -11.52
N ARG A 138 21.11 17.89 -10.90
CA ARG A 138 21.37 16.58 -10.30
C ARG A 138 21.96 15.64 -11.35
N PRO A 139 23.06 14.90 -11.07
CA PRO A 139 23.75 14.10 -12.09
C PRO A 139 22.85 13.14 -12.86
N GLU A 140 21.95 12.45 -12.16
CA GLU A 140 20.97 11.56 -12.80
C GLU A 140 20.02 12.33 -13.73
N THR A 141 19.47 13.46 -13.28
CA THR A 141 18.59 14.31 -14.09
C THR A 141 19.33 14.86 -15.33
N VAL A 142 20.61 15.23 -15.19
CA VAL A 142 21.45 15.66 -16.31
C VAL A 142 21.70 14.52 -17.30
N ALA A 143 21.96 13.31 -16.80
CA ALA A 143 22.23 12.13 -17.63
C ALA A 143 21.01 11.71 -18.45
N PHE A 144 19.81 11.77 -17.87
CA PHE A 144 18.57 11.50 -18.60
C PHE A 144 18.18 12.67 -19.51
N GLY A 145 18.43 13.91 -19.07
CA GLY A 145 18.00 15.15 -19.71
C GLY A 145 16.90 15.85 -18.91
N PHE A 146 16.73 17.15 -19.12
CA PHE A 146 15.69 17.95 -18.47
C PHE A 146 14.32 17.77 -19.15
N GLY A 147 13.24 17.82 -18.37
CA GLY A 147 11.87 17.81 -18.88
C GLY A 147 11.43 16.44 -19.38
N GLN A 148 11.80 15.37 -18.67
CA GLN A 148 11.43 14.01 -19.06
C GLN A 148 9.92 13.81 -19.17
N SER A 149 9.55 12.76 -19.90
CA SER A 149 8.14 12.39 -20.00
C SER A 149 7.59 12.01 -18.61
N PRO A 150 6.28 12.23 -18.36
CA PRO A 150 5.67 11.80 -17.11
C PRO A 150 5.89 10.32 -16.83
N VAL A 151 5.88 9.49 -17.87
CA VAL A 151 6.03 8.05 -17.72
C VAL A 151 7.40 7.71 -17.16
N GLU A 152 8.46 8.38 -17.58
CA GLU A 152 9.79 8.17 -17.00
C GLU A 152 9.83 8.51 -15.51
N TYR A 153 9.24 9.63 -15.09
CA TYR A 153 9.14 9.93 -13.65
C TYR A 153 8.33 8.87 -12.90
N LEU A 154 7.27 8.32 -13.49
CA LEU A 154 6.54 7.22 -12.86
C LEU A 154 7.39 5.95 -12.73
N LEU A 155 8.23 5.65 -13.73
CA LEU A 155 9.15 4.51 -13.71
C LEU A 155 10.20 4.66 -12.59
N LEU A 156 10.78 5.85 -12.45
CA LEU A 156 11.70 6.17 -11.36
C LEU A 156 10.98 6.10 -10.00
N ALA A 157 9.76 6.63 -9.90
CA ALA A 157 8.95 6.51 -8.68
C ALA A 157 8.71 5.03 -8.31
N ALA A 158 8.41 4.18 -9.31
CA ALA A 158 8.18 2.76 -9.10
C ALA A 158 9.46 2.00 -8.70
N HIS A 159 10.61 2.38 -9.26
CA HIS A 159 11.91 1.84 -8.85
C HIS A 159 12.20 2.12 -7.37
N HIS A 160 12.10 3.38 -6.94
CA HIS A 160 12.29 3.73 -5.54
C HIS A 160 11.22 3.13 -4.62
N ALA A 161 9.97 3.07 -5.07
CA ALA A 161 8.91 2.43 -4.29
C ALA A 161 9.18 0.94 -4.08
N ASN A 162 9.70 0.25 -5.09
CA ASN A 162 10.10 -1.15 -4.98
C ASN A 162 11.28 -1.34 -4.02
N ALA A 163 12.31 -0.50 -4.12
CA ALA A 163 13.45 -0.53 -3.19
C ALA A 163 13.02 -0.29 -1.73
N SER A 164 12.08 0.64 -1.48
CA SER A 164 11.49 0.84 -0.14
C SER A 164 10.82 -0.43 0.39
N VAL A 165 10.04 -1.12 -0.46
CA VAL A 165 9.36 -2.36 -0.08
C VAL A 165 10.34 -3.51 0.14
N GLU A 166 11.39 -3.61 -0.68
CA GLU A 166 12.48 -4.58 -0.50
C GLU A 166 13.20 -4.42 0.84
N LEU A 167 13.40 -3.17 1.27
CA LEU A 167 13.97 -2.81 2.57
C LEU A 167 12.94 -2.89 3.73
N GLY A 168 11.75 -3.46 3.48
CA GLY A 168 10.76 -3.75 4.51
C GLY A 168 9.74 -2.63 4.81
N LEU A 169 9.81 -1.48 4.14
CA LEU A 169 8.84 -0.39 4.33
C LEU A 169 7.79 -0.35 3.22
N ILE A 170 6.56 -0.70 3.57
CA ILE A 170 5.38 -0.51 2.72
C ILE A 170 4.64 0.75 3.18
N SER A 171 5.01 1.91 2.67
CA SER A 171 4.37 3.18 3.02
C SER A 171 3.13 3.48 2.14
N PRO A 172 2.26 4.44 2.52
CA PRO A 172 1.16 4.87 1.68
C PRO A 172 1.56 5.27 0.26
N ILE A 173 2.72 5.92 0.08
CA ILE A 173 3.18 6.33 -1.26
C ILE A 173 3.59 5.13 -2.12
N THR A 174 4.19 4.07 -1.57
CA THR A 174 4.56 2.88 -2.36
C THR A 174 3.31 2.19 -2.91
N ILE A 175 2.27 2.04 -2.07
CA ILE A 175 0.96 1.51 -2.49
C ILE A 175 0.34 2.39 -3.58
N LEU A 176 0.42 3.71 -3.44
CA LEU A 176 -0.17 4.65 -4.40
C LEU A 176 0.54 4.57 -5.77
N VAL A 177 1.87 4.56 -5.78
CA VAL A 177 2.70 4.39 -6.98
C VAL A 177 2.38 3.07 -7.68
N GLY A 178 2.42 1.95 -6.93
CA GLY A 178 2.17 0.63 -7.50
C GLY A 178 0.72 0.45 -7.99
N THR A 179 -0.26 1.01 -7.28
CA THR A 179 -1.67 1.06 -7.74
C THR A 179 -1.81 1.84 -9.03
N LYS A 180 -1.12 2.98 -9.15
CA LYS A 180 -1.15 3.80 -10.36
C LYS A 180 -0.52 3.09 -11.55
N LEU A 181 0.59 2.39 -11.32
CA LEU A 181 1.25 1.58 -12.33
C LEU A 181 0.35 0.43 -12.80
N ARG A 182 -0.29 -0.29 -11.87
CA ARG A 182 -1.32 -1.31 -12.16
C ARG A 182 -2.47 -0.77 -13.01
N GLN A 183 -2.95 0.44 -12.72
CA GLN A 183 -3.98 1.08 -13.53
C GLN A 183 -3.53 1.28 -14.97
N ILE A 184 -2.33 1.84 -15.18
CA ILE A 184 -1.78 2.08 -16.52
C ILE A 184 -1.57 0.77 -17.27
N GLY A 185 -1.01 -0.26 -16.63
CA GLY A 185 -0.85 -1.56 -17.28
C GLY A 185 -2.20 -2.15 -17.71
N GLY A 186 -3.25 -2.05 -16.87
CA GLY A 186 -4.59 -2.49 -17.24
C GLY A 186 -5.19 -1.69 -18.40
N GLU A 187 -4.90 -0.39 -18.49
CA GLU A 187 -5.28 0.46 -19.62
C GLU A 187 -4.51 0.13 -20.91
N LEU A 188 -3.30 -0.42 -20.78
CA LEU A 188 -2.49 -0.94 -21.89
C LEU A 188 -2.82 -2.40 -22.26
N GLY A 189 -3.79 -3.03 -21.59
CA GLY A 189 -4.19 -4.41 -21.84
C GLY A 189 -3.28 -5.47 -21.22
N VAL A 190 -2.42 -5.08 -20.27
CA VAL A 190 -1.56 -6.03 -19.52
C VAL A 190 -2.40 -6.83 -18.52
N ASP A 191 -2.14 -8.13 -18.45
CA ASP A 191 -2.63 -8.98 -17.37
C ASP A 191 -1.82 -8.74 -16.08
N ILE A 192 -2.33 -7.84 -15.25
CA ILE A 192 -1.67 -7.46 -13.99
C ILE A 192 -1.62 -8.61 -12.99
N GLU A 193 -2.56 -9.56 -13.04
CA GLU A 193 -2.54 -10.70 -12.12
C GLU A 193 -1.37 -11.63 -12.46
N GLN A 194 -1.10 -11.80 -13.76
CA GLN A 194 0.07 -12.53 -14.21
C GLN A 194 1.37 -11.77 -13.90
N THR A 195 1.43 -10.45 -14.11
CA THR A 195 2.62 -9.65 -13.75
C THR A 195 2.90 -9.70 -12.25
N ALA A 196 1.88 -9.66 -11.39
CA ALA A 196 2.10 -9.74 -9.95
C ALA A 196 2.69 -11.08 -9.47
N LYS A 197 2.48 -12.15 -10.25
CA LYS A 197 3.02 -13.48 -9.96
C LYS A 197 4.39 -13.72 -10.60
N ARG A 198 4.59 -13.21 -11.82
CA ARG A 198 5.68 -13.60 -12.71
C ARG A 198 6.45 -12.43 -13.33
N GLY A 199 6.21 -11.19 -12.89
CA GLY A 199 6.93 -10.04 -13.41
C GLY A 199 8.42 -10.14 -13.13
N LYS A 200 9.27 -9.89 -14.15
CA LYS A 200 10.73 -9.83 -13.99
C LYS A 200 11.14 -8.67 -13.06
N ARG A 201 10.33 -7.61 -13.02
CA ARG A 201 10.65 -6.34 -12.35
C ARG A 201 9.59 -5.99 -11.32
N LEU A 202 10.02 -5.29 -10.28
CA LEU A 202 9.17 -4.71 -9.23
C LEU A 202 8.31 -5.74 -8.47
N LEU A 203 8.75 -6.99 -8.38
CA LEU A 203 7.98 -8.07 -7.78
C LEU A 203 7.60 -7.78 -6.30
N PRO A 204 8.50 -7.25 -5.45
CA PRO A 204 8.14 -6.82 -4.09
C PRO A 204 7.02 -5.79 -4.06
N LEU A 205 7.10 -4.75 -4.90
CA LEU A 205 6.03 -3.75 -5.03
C LEU A 205 4.70 -4.38 -5.47
N TRP A 206 4.72 -5.29 -6.45
CA TRP A 206 3.51 -5.96 -6.92
C TRP A 206 2.83 -6.82 -5.86
N ARG A 207 3.63 -7.53 -5.06
CA ARG A 207 3.13 -8.33 -3.93
C ARG A 207 2.49 -7.42 -2.87
N ALA A 208 3.14 -6.31 -2.53
CA ALA A 208 2.61 -5.34 -1.57
C ALA A 208 1.27 -4.74 -2.02
N VAL A 209 1.17 -4.29 -3.28
CA VAL A 209 -0.07 -3.74 -3.85
C VAL A 209 -1.18 -4.80 -3.87
N SER A 210 -0.86 -6.03 -4.28
CA SER A 210 -1.84 -7.11 -4.36
C SER A 210 -2.39 -7.48 -2.98
N ARG A 211 -1.51 -7.53 -1.96
CA ARG A 211 -1.90 -7.72 -0.55
C ARG A 211 -2.85 -6.63 -0.09
N ARG A 212 -2.50 -5.36 -0.33
CA ARG A 212 -3.33 -4.23 0.09
C ARG A 212 -4.71 -4.21 -0.59
N LEU A 213 -4.78 -4.55 -1.88
CA LEU A 213 -6.05 -4.68 -2.57
C LEU A 213 -6.92 -5.80 -1.97
N ALA A 214 -6.33 -6.93 -1.61
CA ALA A 214 -7.03 -8.04 -0.97
C ALA A 214 -7.59 -7.65 0.41
N GLU A 215 -6.82 -6.90 1.21
CA GLU A 215 -7.27 -6.34 2.50
C GLU A 215 -8.47 -5.41 2.31
N MET A 216 -8.38 -4.44 1.38
CA MET A 216 -9.49 -3.52 1.12
C MET A 216 -10.76 -4.26 0.67
N HIS A 217 -10.64 -5.30 -0.16
CA HIS A 217 -11.77 -6.15 -0.53
C HIS A 217 -12.32 -6.96 0.66
N ALA A 218 -11.46 -7.44 1.57
CA ALA A 218 -11.90 -8.15 2.77
C ALA A 218 -12.62 -7.22 3.76
N GLU A 219 -12.10 -6.01 3.98
CA GLU A 219 -12.75 -4.98 4.79
C GLU A 219 -14.12 -4.60 4.25
N GLU A 220 -14.25 -4.44 2.93
CA GLU A 220 -15.53 -4.09 2.32
C GLU A 220 -16.53 -5.23 2.40
N ARG A 221 -16.11 -6.50 2.20
CA ARG A 221 -16.99 -7.66 2.43
C ARG A 221 -17.51 -7.72 3.86
N LYS A 222 -16.65 -7.48 4.86
CA LYS A 222 -17.06 -7.41 6.28
C LYS A 222 -18.08 -6.30 6.53
N ARG A 223 -17.96 -5.15 5.85
CA ARG A 223 -18.93 -4.06 5.94
C ARG A 223 -20.25 -4.41 5.27
N GLN A 224 -20.21 -4.96 4.06
CA GLN A 224 -21.41 -5.37 3.33
C GLN A 224 -22.21 -6.40 4.14
N GLN A 225 -21.54 -7.37 4.75
CA GLN A 225 -22.18 -8.33 5.66
C GLN A 225 -22.86 -7.67 6.87
N LYS A 226 -22.33 -6.57 7.40
CA LYS A 226 -22.99 -5.81 8.49
C LYS A 226 -24.26 -5.10 7.99
N VAL A 227 -24.23 -4.59 6.76
CA VAL A 227 -25.40 -3.98 6.11
C VAL A 227 -26.47 -5.05 5.84
N ASP A 228 -26.07 -6.19 5.29
CA ASP A 228 -26.99 -7.28 4.92
C ASP A 228 -27.68 -7.92 6.14
N LYS A 229 -27.01 -7.93 7.31
CA LYS A 229 -27.60 -8.41 8.57
C LYS A 229 -28.72 -7.51 9.10
N ASN A 230 -28.75 -6.23 8.73
CA ASN A 230 -29.76 -5.26 9.16
C ASN A 230 -30.47 -4.60 7.96
N PRO A 231 -31.24 -5.38 7.17
CA PRO A 231 -31.84 -4.87 5.93
C PRO A 231 -33.01 -3.90 6.17
N SER A 232 -33.54 -3.79 7.39
CA SER A 232 -34.71 -2.96 7.68
C SER A 232 -34.45 -1.45 7.54
N ASP A 233 -33.20 -1.00 7.63
CA ASP A 233 -32.84 0.42 7.61
C ASP A 233 -32.65 0.98 6.19
N TYR A 234 -32.64 0.13 5.15
CA TYR A 234 -32.25 0.51 3.78
C TYR A 234 -33.29 0.17 2.69
N LYS A 235 -34.59 0.24 3.00
CA LYS A 235 -35.71 -0.16 2.11
C LYS A 235 -35.99 0.71 0.86
N ALA A 236 -35.05 1.54 0.40
CA ALA A 236 -35.22 2.25 -0.89
C ALA A 236 -34.29 1.63 -1.95
N ILE A 237 -34.91 1.00 -2.96
CA ILE A 237 -34.23 0.38 -4.10
C ILE A 237 -33.72 1.49 -5.02
N LEU A 238 -32.52 2.05 -4.79
CA LEU A 238 -31.79 2.67 -5.90
C LEU A 238 -30.90 1.66 -6.62
N ARG A 239 -30.50 2.11 -7.81
CA ARG A 239 -29.60 1.43 -8.72
C ARG A 239 -28.27 1.15 -8.03
N ALA A 240 -27.84 -0.09 -8.16
CA ALA A 240 -26.48 -0.51 -7.83
C ALA A 240 -25.45 0.39 -8.54
N CYS A 241 -24.24 0.51 -7.98
CA CYS A 241 -23.18 1.28 -8.63
C CYS A 241 -23.00 0.87 -10.11
N GLY A 242 -22.96 1.86 -11.01
CA GLY A 242 -22.76 1.64 -12.45
C GLY A 242 -21.33 1.24 -12.85
N GLY A 243 -20.39 1.21 -11.90
CA GLY A 243 -19.00 0.85 -12.13
C GLY A 243 -18.76 -0.65 -12.35
N ARG A 244 -17.50 -0.99 -12.66
CA ARG A 244 -16.99 -2.37 -12.74
C ARG A 244 -16.40 -2.83 -11.41
N CYS A 245 -17.04 -2.50 -10.29
CA CYS A 245 -16.74 -3.14 -9.01
C CYS A 245 -17.18 -4.61 -9.05
N PRO A 246 -16.50 -5.50 -8.33
CA PRO A 246 -16.94 -6.88 -8.13
C PRO A 246 -18.42 -6.93 -7.71
N PRO A 247 -19.24 -7.87 -8.21
CA PRO A 247 -20.66 -7.93 -7.91
C PRO A 247 -20.98 -7.99 -6.41
N ASP A 248 -20.13 -8.67 -5.63
CA ASP A 248 -20.21 -8.81 -4.17
C ASP A 248 -19.83 -7.52 -3.42
N LEU A 249 -19.10 -6.61 -4.07
CA LEU A 249 -18.69 -5.32 -3.55
C LEU A 249 -19.44 -4.15 -4.21
N LYS A 250 -20.52 -4.44 -4.93
CA LYS A 250 -21.30 -3.43 -5.62
C LYS A 250 -22.35 -2.85 -4.65
N PRO A 251 -22.15 -1.63 -4.11
CA PRO A 251 -23.06 -1.07 -3.15
C PRO A 251 -24.39 -0.72 -3.81
N HIS A 252 -25.44 -0.87 -3.00
CA HIS A 252 -26.78 -0.38 -3.28
C HIS A 252 -27.02 0.85 -2.40
N TYR A 253 -27.47 1.94 -3.01
CA TYR A 253 -27.73 3.18 -2.31
C TYR A 253 -29.24 3.40 -2.14
N CYS A 254 -29.66 4.14 -1.12
CA CYS A 254 -31.07 4.52 -0.93
C CYS A 254 -31.37 5.94 -1.47
N SER A 255 -30.34 6.79 -1.60
CA SER A 255 -30.40 8.13 -2.20
C SER A 255 -29.11 8.44 -2.99
N THR A 256 -29.15 9.41 -3.89
CA THR A 256 -27.93 9.96 -4.53
C THR A 256 -27.01 10.64 -3.53
N GLU A 257 -27.56 11.13 -2.41
CA GLU A 257 -26.79 11.68 -1.28
C GLU A 257 -25.99 10.59 -0.58
N CYS A 258 -26.57 9.42 -0.30
CA CYS A 258 -25.85 8.27 0.24
C CYS A 258 -24.75 7.79 -0.71
N GLN A 259 -25.03 7.77 -2.02
CA GLN A 259 -24.01 7.49 -3.03
C GLN A 259 -22.87 8.51 -2.95
N ARG A 260 -23.16 9.82 -2.92
CA ARG A 260 -22.12 10.87 -2.82
C ARG A 260 -21.32 10.77 -1.53
N LYS A 261 -21.97 10.43 -0.41
CA LYS A 261 -21.34 10.25 0.90
C LYS A 261 -20.40 9.05 0.92
N ASP A 262 -20.79 7.94 0.29
CA ASP A 262 -19.97 6.73 0.20
C ASP A 262 -18.90 6.80 -0.91
N TRP A 263 -19.11 7.65 -1.92
CA TRP A 263 -18.28 7.69 -3.13
C TRP A 263 -16.78 7.83 -2.87
N PRO A 264 -16.27 8.71 -1.97
CA PRO A 264 -14.83 8.81 -1.71
C PRO A 264 -14.20 7.48 -1.31
N ARG A 265 -14.95 6.64 -0.57
CA ARG A 265 -14.55 5.31 -0.12
C ARG A 265 -14.73 4.28 -1.22
N HIS A 266 -15.94 4.20 -1.81
CA HIS A 266 -16.25 3.22 -2.86
C HIS A 266 -15.37 3.40 -4.10
N LYS A 267 -14.93 4.63 -4.41
CA LYS A 267 -14.05 4.93 -5.55
C LYS A 267 -12.75 4.12 -5.53
N ALA A 268 -12.26 3.69 -4.36
CA ALA A 268 -11.05 2.86 -4.26
C ALA A 268 -11.23 1.45 -4.86
N ILE A 269 -12.43 0.88 -4.77
CA ILE A 269 -12.77 -0.47 -5.26
C ILE A 269 -13.60 -0.42 -6.56
N CYS A 270 -14.30 0.69 -6.79
CA CYS A 270 -15.05 0.95 -7.98
C CYS A 270 -14.09 1.32 -9.10
N LYS A 271 -13.71 0.33 -9.93
CA LYS A 271 -13.12 0.60 -11.23
C LYS A 271 -14.13 1.44 -12.03
N PRO A 272 -13.90 2.76 -12.22
CA PRO A 272 -14.76 3.53 -13.09
C PRO A 272 -14.66 2.87 -14.47
N HIS A 273 -15.73 2.89 -15.26
CA HIS A 273 -15.55 2.70 -16.69
C HIS A 273 -14.54 3.77 -17.14
N SER A 274 -13.27 3.40 -17.32
CA SER A 274 -12.21 4.27 -17.81
C SER A 274 -12.44 4.51 -19.31
N GLY A 275 -13.60 5.05 -19.65
CA GLY A 275 -13.84 5.74 -20.92
C GLY A 275 -13.06 7.05 -21.01
N ARG A 276 -12.39 7.48 -19.92
CA ARG A 276 -11.25 8.38 -20.07
C ARG A 276 -10.20 7.62 -20.85
N LYS A 277 -10.13 7.91 -22.15
CA LYS A 277 -8.95 7.66 -22.98
C LYS A 277 -7.75 8.00 -22.10
N VAL A 278 -6.88 7.01 -21.89
CA VAL A 278 -5.54 7.22 -21.35
C VAL A 278 -5.04 8.53 -21.93
N THR A 279 -4.65 9.47 -21.07
CA THR A 279 -3.95 10.69 -21.46
C THR A 279 -3.03 10.31 -22.61
N GLN A 280 -3.16 10.94 -23.79
CA GLN A 280 -2.52 10.48 -25.02
C GLN A 280 -1.02 10.20 -24.77
N MET A 281 -0.68 8.94 -24.45
CA MET A 281 0.70 8.52 -24.25
C MET A 281 1.30 8.39 -25.64
N SER A 282 2.50 8.93 -25.81
CA SER A 282 3.27 8.69 -27.02
C SER A 282 3.51 7.18 -27.21
N ALA A 283 3.77 6.76 -28.46
CA ALA A 283 4.10 5.36 -28.72
C ALA A 283 5.35 4.91 -27.93
N GLU A 284 6.32 5.81 -27.79
CA GLU A 284 7.54 5.61 -27.00
C GLU A 284 7.23 5.41 -25.50
N ASP A 285 6.40 6.26 -24.92
CA ASP A 285 5.98 6.14 -23.52
C ASP A 285 5.23 4.83 -23.24
N LYS A 286 4.41 4.38 -24.20
CA LYS A 286 3.74 3.08 -24.08
C LYS A 286 4.75 1.94 -24.10
N ALA A 287 5.76 1.99 -24.97
CA ALA A 287 6.80 0.97 -25.02
C ALA A 287 7.60 0.94 -23.70
N LYS A 288 8.00 2.10 -23.18
CA LYS A 288 8.69 2.21 -21.88
C LYS A 288 7.84 1.66 -20.72
N ALA A 289 6.54 1.98 -20.69
CA ALA A 289 5.64 1.45 -19.68
C ALA A 289 5.50 -0.08 -19.77
N LEU A 290 5.39 -0.64 -20.98
CA LEU A 290 5.28 -2.09 -21.20
C LEU A 290 6.51 -2.87 -20.74
N GLN A 291 7.72 -2.29 -20.84
CA GLN A 291 8.96 -2.93 -20.35
C GLN A 291 8.93 -3.26 -18.85
N VAL A 292 8.11 -2.57 -18.05
CA VAL A 292 7.97 -2.90 -16.62
C VAL A 292 7.12 -4.13 -16.37
N PHE A 293 6.22 -4.45 -17.31
CA PHE A 293 5.30 -5.57 -17.20
C PHE A 293 5.84 -6.85 -17.85
N GLU A 294 7.09 -6.83 -18.33
CA GLU A 294 7.75 -8.00 -18.88
C GLU A 294 7.75 -9.17 -17.88
N LEU A 295 7.21 -10.30 -18.34
CA LEU A 295 7.11 -11.52 -17.55
C LEU A 295 8.41 -12.31 -17.64
N ALA A 296 8.77 -12.98 -16.54
CA ALA A 296 9.87 -13.93 -16.50
C ALA A 296 9.59 -15.06 -17.49
N GLU A 297 10.59 -15.36 -18.32
CA GLU A 297 10.55 -16.59 -19.12
C GLU A 297 10.39 -17.75 -18.14
N VAL A 298 9.46 -18.67 -18.43
CA VAL A 298 9.47 -19.94 -17.70
C VAL A 298 10.68 -20.64 -18.29
N ASP A 299 11.79 -20.59 -17.57
CA ASP A 299 12.85 -21.55 -17.84
C ASP A 299 12.20 -22.91 -17.63
N HIS A 300 11.88 -23.58 -18.75
CA HIS A 300 11.41 -24.96 -18.80
C HIS A 300 12.55 -25.92 -18.42
N GLU A 301 13.40 -25.50 -17.48
CA GLU A 301 14.37 -26.38 -16.86
C GLU A 301 13.58 -27.29 -15.93
N ASP A 302 13.64 -28.58 -16.25
CA ASP A 302 12.96 -29.68 -15.61
C ASP A 302 12.89 -29.50 -14.09
N VAL A 303 11.73 -29.06 -13.60
CA VAL A 303 11.36 -29.22 -12.19
C VAL A 303 11.23 -30.72 -11.98
N GLN A 304 12.36 -31.38 -11.71
CA GLN A 304 12.37 -32.59 -10.92
C GLN A 304 11.57 -32.23 -9.66
N GLU A 305 10.48 -32.96 -9.45
CA GLU A 305 9.68 -32.97 -8.23
C GLU A 305 10.60 -33.30 -7.04
N GLN A 306 11.40 -32.33 -6.60
CA GLN A 306 12.06 -32.35 -5.32
C GLN A 306 10.99 -31.90 -4.33
N GLY A 307 10.39 -32.93 -3.72
CA GLY A 307 9.22 -32.81 -2.87
C GLY A 307 9.35 -31.73 -1.80
N ASP A 308 8.21 -31.10 -1.56
CA ASP A 308 7.80 -30.36 -0.37
C ASP A 308 8.84 -30.43 0.77
N SER A 309 9.79 -29.50 0.73
CA SER A 309 10.22 -28.88 1.98
C SER A 309 9.25 -27.73 2.21
N ASP A 310 8.30 -27.96 3.11
CA ASP A 310 7.46 -26.93 3.72
C ASP A 310 8.34 -25.72 4.08
N ILE A 311 8.34 -24.71 3.24
CA ILE A 311 8.70 -23.37 3.66
C ILE A 311 7.51 -22.94 4.51
N GLU A 312 7.57 -23.28 5.80
CA GLU A 312 6.80 -22.60 6.83
C GLU A 312 7.11 -21.11 6.68
N LEU A 313 6.25 -20.43 5.93
CA LEU A 313 6.06 -19.00 6.06
C LEU A 313 5.64 -18.81 7.51
N ASP A 314 6.61 -18.42 8.35
CA ASP A 314 6.37 -17.87 9.68
C ASP A 314 5.46 -16.66 9.51
N VAL A 315 4.15 -16.94 9.54
CA VAL A 315 3.09 -15.96 9.64
C VAL A 315 3.21 -15.43 11.06
N GLY A 316 4.05 -14.41 11.20
CA GLY A 316 4.27 -13.71 12.45
C GLY A 316 2.96 -13.46 13.17
N VAL A 317 2.89 -14.01 14.38
CA VAL A 317 2.06 -13.60 15.51
C VAL A 317 0.61 -13.33 15.12
N GLY A 318 -0.17 -14.39 15.02
CA GLY A 318 -1.59 -14.28 15.33
C GLY A 318 -1.71 -13.58 16.69
N GLU A 319 -2.49 -12.51 16.75
CA GLU A 319 -3.00 -11.99 18.02
C GLU A 319 -3.39 -13.20 18.86
N GLU A 320 -2.80 -13.34 20.05
CA GLU A 320 -3.26 -14.29 21.05
C GLU A 320 -4.73 -13.95 21.28
N VAL A 321 -5.62 -14.67 20.58
CA VAL A 321 -7.05 -14.60 20.84
C VAL A 321 -7.16 -15.02 22.30
N PRO A 322 -7.55 -14.11 23.22
CA PRO A 322 -7.49 -14.38 24.64
C PRO A 322 -8.30 -15.65 24.88
N SER A 323 -7.62 -16.69 25.38
CA SER A 323 -8.21 -18.00 25.62
C SER A 323 -9.47 -17.79 26.46
N GLY A 324 -10.62 -17.97 25.83
CA GLY A 324 -11.90 -17.87 26.51
C GLY A 324 -11.99 -18.95 27.60
N PRO A 325 -12.89 -18.79 28.59
CA PRO A 325 -13.16 -19.84 29.56
C PRO A 325 -13.49 -21.13 28.81
N GLY A 326 -12.73 -22.20 29.11
CA GLY A 326 -12.87 -23.49 28.44
C GLY A 326 -14.32 -23.94 28.45
N ARG A 327 -14.84 -24.32 27.27
CA ARG A 327 -16.23 -24.74 27.10
C ARG A 327 -16.27 -26.23 26.85
N THR A 328 -17.14 -26.90 27.58
CA THR A 328 -17.33 -28.35 27.49
C THR A 328 -18.74 -28.65 27.00
N ILE A 329 -18.84 -29.53 26.01
CA ILE A 329 -20.11 -30.06 25.51
C ILE A 329 -20.11 -31.58 25.64
N ASP A 330 -21.20 -32.13 26.14
CA ASP A 330 -21.44 -33.57 26.11
C ASP A 330 -22.28 -33.90 24.88
N VAL A 331 -21.85 -34.92 24.13
CA VAL A 331 -22.55 -35.43 22.96
C VAL A 331 -23.01 -36.86 23.27
N PRO A 332 -24.33 -37.14 23.30
CA PRO A 332 -24.81 -38.49 23.58
C PRO A 332 -24.45 -39.43 22.42
N VAL A 333 -23.87 -40.59 22.72
CA VAL A 333 -23.53 -41.61 21.73
C VAL A 333 -24.58 -42.70 21.76
N PHE A 334 -25.30 -42.87 20.65
CA PHE A 334 -26.34 -43.88 20.53
C PHE A 334 -25.73 -45.28 20.39
N GLY A 335 -26.08 -46.18 21.32
CA GLY A 335 -25.62 -47.58 21.31
C GLY A 335 -24.90 -48.02 22.58
N ILE A 336 -24.52 -47.07 23.43
CA ILE A 336 -23.93 -47.34 24.75
C ILE A 336 -24.92 -46.84 25.81
N PRO A 337 -25.50 -47.71 26.65
CA PRO A 337 -26.38 -47.26 27.74
C PRO A 337 -25.62 -46.29 28.66
N GLY A 338 -26.03 -45.02 28.65
CA GLY A 338 -25.37 -43.95 29.41
C GLY A 338 -24.09 -43.38 28.81
N GLY A 339 -23.74 -43.70 27.55
CA GLY A 339 -22.53 -43.20 26.91
C GLY A 339 -22.68 -41.76 26.36
N SER A 340 -21.85 -40.84 26.83
CA SER A 340 -21.64 -39.53 26.20
C SER A 340 -20.17 -39.27 25.96
N VAL A 341 -19.83 -38.64 24.85
CA VAL A 341 -18.47 -38.16 24.54
C VAL A 341 -18.41 -36.69 24.89
N GLN A 342 -17.47 -36.34 25.76
CA GLN A 342 -17.25 -34.98 26.20
C GLN A 342 -16.18 -34.31 25.33
N ILE A 343 -16.50 -33.16 24.74
CA ILE A 343 -15.59 -32.36 23.92
C ILE A 343 -15.37 -31.03 24.63
N THR A 344 -14.11 -30.71 24.91
CA THR A 344 -13.72 -29.44 25.56
C THR A 344 -12.85 -28.63 24.61
N SER A 345 -13.18 -27.35 24.44
CA SER A 345 -12.41 -26.41 23.63
C SER A 345 -12.38 -25.02 24.27
N ASN A 346 -11.21 -24.38 24.21
CA ASN A 346 -10.98 -23.00 24.62
C ASN A 346 -10.90 -22.02 23.44
N SER A 347 -10.85 -22.54 22.21
CA SER A 347 -10.69 -21.75 20.97
C SER A 347 -11.96 -21.69 20.11
N MET A 348 -12.93 -22.58 20.32
CA MET A 348 -14.15 -22.63 19.51
C MET A 348 -15.27 -21.73 20.07
N SER A 349 -15.98 -21.04 19.17
CA SER A 349 -17.18 -20.28 19.53
C SER A 349 -18.34 -21.21 19.92
N PRO A 350 -19.35 -20.74 20.68
CA PRO A 350 -20.50 -21.56 21.06
C PRO A 350 -21.27 -22.10 19.84
N GLU A 351 -21.35 -21.31 18.77
CA GLU A 351 -22.00 -21.71 17.52
C GLU A 351 -21.24 -22.86 16.86
N MET A 352 -19.91 -22.79 16.81
CA MET A 352 -19.09 -23.83 16.22
C MET A 352 -19.12 -25.13 17.05
N MET A 353 -19.13 -25.03 18.38
CA MET A 353 -19.32 -26.19 19.28
C MET A 353 -20.70 -26.83 19.10
N LYS A 354 -21.73 -26.03 18.83
CA LYS A 354 -23.07 -26.53 18.50
C LYS A 354 -23.08 -27.25 17.14
N GLU A 355 -22.45 -26.69 16.12
CA GLU A 355 -22.34 -27.33 14.80
C GLU A 355 -21.61 -28.69 14.88
N VAL A 356 -20.54 -28.78 15.67
CA VAL A 356 -19.84 -30.06 15.91
C VAL A 356 -20.73 -31.08 16.62
N ARG A 357 -21.47 -30.67 17.66
CA ARG A 357 -22.45 -31.55 18.33
C ARG A 357 -23.49 -32.08 17.34
N ASP A 358 -24.05 -31.19 16.52
CA ASP A 358 -25.10 -31.53 15.56
C ASP A 358 -24.58 -32.47 14.46
N ALA A 359 -23.35 -32.24 13.99
CA ALA A 359 -22.68 -33.10 13.02
C ALA A 359 -22.41 -34.51 13.57
N ILE A 360 -21.90 -34.62 14.79
CA ILE A 360 -21.64 -35.93 15.44
C ILE A 360 -22.95 -36.68 15.70
N THR A 361 -23.99 -35.97 16.15
CA THR A 361 -25.31 -36.53 16.38
C THR A 361 -25.90 -37.07 15.08
N LYS A 362 -25.77 -36.31 13.98
CA LYS A 362 -26.24 -36.72 12.65
C LYS A 362 -25.51 -37.98 12.14
N LEU A 363 -24.20 -38.06 12.32
CA LEU A 363 -23.41 -39.24 11.93
C LEU A 363 -23.79 -40.48 12.73
N SER A 364 -24.09 -40.33 14.03
CA SER A 364 -24.56 -41.43 14.87
C SER A 364 -25.93 -41.97 14.45
N ILE A 365 -26.79 -41.12 13.86
CA ILE A 365 -28.09 -41.55 13.32
C ILE A 365 -27.92 -42.25 11.97
N GLN A 366 -27.02 -41.78 11.12
CA GLN A 366 -26.82 -42.31 9.76
C GLN A 366 -26.10 -43.67 9.73
N GLY A 367 -25.34 -44.02 10.76
CA GLY A 367 -24.68 -45.33 10.88
C GLY A 367 -25.63 -46.53 11.09
N ARG A 368 -26.94 -46.31 11.24
CA ARG A 368 -27.96 -47.36 11.36
C ARG A 368 -28.68 -47.58 10.02
N SER A 369 -27.99 -48.15 9.05
CA SER A 369 -28.69 -48.84 7.96
C SER A 369 -29.17 -50.20 8.48
N PRO A 370 -30.46 -50.55 8.41
CA PRO A 370 -30.94 -51.85 8.83
C PRO A 370 -30.38 -52.92 7.88
N SER A 371 -29.56 -53.81 8.42
CA SER A 371 -29.14 -55.07 7.80
C SER A 371 -30.20 -56.14 7.96
#